data_AF-A0RN02-F1
#
_entry.id   AF-A0RN02-F1
#
_cell.length_a   1.000
_cell.length_b   1.000
_cell.length_c   1.000
_cell.angle_alpha   90.00
_cell.angle_beta   90.00
_cell.angle_gamma   90.00
#
_symmetry.space_group_name_H-M   'P 1'
#
loop_
_entity.id
_entity.type
_entity.pdbx_description
1 polymer ?
#
loop_
_entity_poly.entity_id
_entity_poly.type
_entity_poly.pdbx_seq_one_letter_code
_entity_poly.pdbx_strand_id
1 'polypeptide(L)'
;MLKSGFLAALCSFGLNAATIDNAGVLSEPIKSKLNEMGAELKETTGVTLDLITFSNLNAASIDEAIKPFKSNLKPPYVILVLVPKEAGATTGKVDIYTSNDANSLFDKEAVLSPYPESGSILPILVSNKGKDIYNAAMLNGYADIADRIADSKGVVLKSSIGNSNRNTINIFRYLIYGSIILVIVVFAIRKIKR
;
A
#
# COMPACT_ATOMS: atom_id res chain seq x y z
N MET A 1 17.56 15.17 47.73
CA MET A 1 17.11 13.80 47.42
C MET A 1 16.67 13.79 45.96
N LEU A 2 17.44 13.10 45.14
CA LEU A 2 17.29 12.95 43.69
C LEU A 2 16.19 11.90 43.41
N LYS A 3 15.18 12.25 42.63
CA LYS A 3 14.31 11.30 41.89
C LYS A 3 14.16 11.93 40.50
N SER A 4 15.06 11.67 39.54
CA SER A 4 15.01 10.52 38.62
C SER A 4 13.56 10.29 38.20
N GLY A 5 13.08 10.84 37.09
CA GLY A 5 13.50 10.51 35.73
C GLY A 5 12.36 9.70 35.10
N PHE A 6 12.15 9.82 33.78
CA PHE A 6 11.02 9.26 33.01
C PHE A 6 9.76 10.16 33.11
N LEU A 7 9.34 10.91 32.09
CA LEU A 7 9.01 10.45 30.75
C LEU A 7 9.03 11.66 29.78
N ALA A 8 10.19 11.95 29.20
CA ALA A 8 10.26 12.78 28.00
C ALA A 8 9.96 11.89 26.79
N ALA A 9 8.68 11.64 26.53
CA ALA A 9 8.21 11.20 25.22
C ALA A 9 7.51 12.41 24.59
N LEU A 10 8.32 13.40 24.20
CA LEU A 10 7.90 14.38 23.21
C LEU A 10 7.58 13.60 21.95
N CYS A 11 6.29 13.46 21.66
CA CYS A 11 5.82 13.14 20.33
C CYS A 11 6.36 14.21 19.39
N SER A 12 7.50 13.92 18.76
CA SER A 12 7.89 14.57 17.52
C SER A 12 6.90 14.12 16.45
N PHE A 13 5.69 14.70 16.46
CA PHE A 13 4.86 14.75 15.27
C PHE A 13 5.56 15.67 14.28
N GLY A 14 6.60 15.15 13.63
CA GLY A 14 7.16 15.74 12.44
C GLY A 14 6.13 15.62 11.33
N LEU A 15 5.36 16.70 11.12
CA LEU A 15 4.62 16.99 9.88
C LEU A 15 5.47 16.57 8.70
N ASN A 16 5.17 15.46 8.00
CA ASN A 16 5.88 15.14 6.75
C ASN A 16 5.38 13.93 5.92
N ALA A 17 4.27 13.30 6.27
CA ALA A 17 3.48 12.48 5.35
C ALA A 17 2.07 13.05 5.34
N ALA A 18 1.57 13.41 4.16
CA ALA A 18 0.30 14.11 4.02
C ALA A 18 -0.70 13.25 3.26
N THR A 19 -1.68 12.71 3.98
CA THR A 19 -2.92 12.23 3.36
C THR A 19 -3.80 13.43 3.02
N ILE A 20 -3.94 13.73 1.73
CA ILE A 20 -4.77 14.82 1.21
C ILE A 20 -6.04 14.21 0.62
N ASP A 21 -7.10 14.16 1.42
CA ASP A 21 -8.39 13.59 1.01
C ASP A 21 -9.35 14.67 0.47
N ASN A 22 -9.14 15.17 -0.75
CA ASN A 22 -10.06 16.16 -1.33
C ASN A 22 -11.42 15.53 -1.73
N ALA A 23 -11.45 14.22 -1.97
CA ALA A 23 -12.66 13.49 -2.34
C ALA A 23 -13.57 13.13 -1.17
N GLY A 24 -13.08 13.23 0.08
CA GLY A 24 -13.84 12.87 1.29
C GLY A 24 -14.23 11.39 1.32
N VAL A 25 -13.41 10.52 0.74
CA VAL A 25 -13.70 9.07 0.66
C VAL A 25 -12.99 8.25 1.74
N LEU A 26 -12.08 8.88 2.49
CA LEU A 26 -11.30 8.23 3.53
C LEU A 26 -11.83 8.59 4.91
N SER A 27 -11.97 7.58 5.78
CA SER A 27 -12.36 7.81 7.17
C SER A 27 -11.18 8.34 8.01
N GLU A 28 -11.46 9.09 9.07
CA GLU A 28 -10.43 9.62 9.98
C GLU A 28 -9.47 8.55 10.53
N PRO A 29 -9.93 7.36 10.97
CA PRO A 29 -9.03 6.31 11.45
C PRO A 29 -8.02 5.86 10.38
N ILE A 30 -8.47 5.79 9.12
CA ILE A 30 -7.62 5.40 8.00
C ILE A 30 -6.60 6.49 7.70
N LYS A 31 -7.00 7.76 7.66
CA LYS A 31 -6.07 8.89 7.48
C LYS A 31 -5.01 8.92 8.59
N SER A 32 -5.41 8.72 9.85
CA SER A 32 -4.48 8.62 10.97
C SER A 32 -3.48 7.48 10.78
N LYS A 33 -3.95 6.31 10.33
CA LYS A 33 -3.10 5.14 10.14
C LYS A 33 -2.10 5.32 8.99
N LEU A 34 -2.56 5.91 7.89
CA LEU A 34 -1.72 6.24 6.73
C LEU A 34 -0.64 7.26 7.10
N ASN A 35 -0.98 8.30 7.86
CA ASN A 35 -0.01 9.29 8.33
C ASN A 35 1.03 8.69 9.29
N GLU A 36 0.61 7.78 10.18
CA GLU A 36 1.52 7.01 11.05
C GLU A 36 2.53 6.21 10.20
N MET A 37 2.06 5.45 9.21
CA MET A 37 2.92 4.67 8.31
C MET A 37 3.84 5.54 7.47
N GLY A 38 3.33 6.63 6.90
CA GLY A 38 4.14 7.54 6.10
C GLY A 38 5.22 8.25 6.91
N ALA A 39 4.92 8.63 8.15
CA ALA A 39 5.88 9.24 9.05
C ALA A 39 7.00 8.26 9.41
N GLU A 40 6.66 7.02 9.80
CA GLU A 40 7.66 5.98 10.09
C GLU A 40 8.50 5.64 8.86
N LEU A 41 7.87 5.48 7.69
CA LEU A 41 8.58 5.21 6.43
C LEU A 41 9.59 6.30 6.14
N LYS A 42 9.21 7.58 6.26
CA LYS A 42 10.11 8.70 6.00
C LYS A 42 11.24 8.77 7.03
N GLU A 43 10.94 8.57 8.30
CA GLU A 43 11.94 8.58 9.37
C GLU A 43 12.99 7.48 9.17
N THR A 44 12.55 6.29 8.73
CA THR A 44 13.42 5.11 8.61
C THR A 44 14.13 5.00 7.26
N THR A 45 13.49 5.40 6.17
CA THR A 45 14.01 5.21 4.80
C THR A 45 14.39 6.50 4.08
N GLY A 46 13.93 7.66 4.60
CA GLY A 46 14.04 8.95 3.93
C GLY A 46 13.06 9.15 2.76
N VAL A 47 12.23 8.14 2.42
CA VAL A 47 11.27 8.20 1.32
C VAL A 47 9.94 8.77 1.80
N THR A 48 9.42 9.77 1.09
CA THR A 48 8.08 10.31 1.39
C THR A 48 7.03 9.56 0.58
N LEU A 49 5.94 9.14 1.23
CA LEU A 49 4.80 8.50 0.57
C LEU A 49 3.53 9.30 0.90
N ASP A 50 2.95 9.96 -0.10
CA ASP A 50 1.74 10.76 0.06
C ASP A 50 0.55 10.10 -0.66
N LEU A 51 -0.64 10.25 -0.10
CA LEU A 51 -1.89 9.81 -0.71
C LEU A 51 -2.75 11.03 -1.03
N ILE A 52 -3.12 11.19 -2.29
CA ILE A 52 -3.97 12.28 -2.76
C ILE A 52 -5.24 11.72 -3.38
N THR A 53 -6.40 12.18 -2.91
CA THR A 53 -7.68 11.87 -3.55
C THR A 53 -8.21 13.10 -4.29
N PHE A 54 -8.82 12.90 -5.46
CA PHE A 54 -9.49 13.95 -6.23
C PHE A 54 -10.96 13.58 -6.45
N SER A 55 -11.88 14.48 -6.11
CA SER A 55 -13.33 14.24 -6.26
C SER A 55 -13.76 14.14 -7.72
N ASN A 56 -13.17 14.97 -8.58
CA ASN A 56 -13.34 15.00 -10.03
C ASN A 56 -12.06 15.63 -10.63
N LEU A 57 -11.68 15.18 -11.82
CA LEU A 57 -10.67 15.85 -12.63
C LEU A 57 -11.40 16.69 -13.69
N ASN A 58 -11.46 18.01 -13.49
CA ASN A 58 -12.15 18.97 -14.38
C ASN A 58 -11.53 19.02 -15.80
N ALA A 59 -11.63 17.93 -16.57
CA ALA A 59 -10.96 17.64 -17.84
C ALA A 59 -9.41 17.61 -17.82
N ALA A 60 -8.76 17.90 -16.69
CA ALA A 60 -7.32 17.79 -16.52
C ALA A 60 -6.89 16.31 -16.38
N SER A 61 -5.72 15.96 -16.91
CA SER A 61 -5.12 14.65 -16.64
C SER A 61 -4.66 14.54 -15.17
N ILE A 62 -4.54 13.32 -14.63
CA ILE A 62 -3.99 13.11 -13.28
C ILE A 62 -2.59 13.75 -13.18
N ASP A 63 -1.78 13.60 -14.22
CA ASP A 63 -0.45 14.21 -14.35
C ASP A 63 -0.45 15.72 -14.17
N GLU A 64 -1.45 16.42 -14.70
CA GLU A 64 -1.57 17.87 -14.52
C GLU A 64 -2.03 18.24 -13.11
N ALA A 65 -2.95 17.48 -12.53
CA ALA A 65 -3.44 17.70 -11.18
C ALA A 65 -2.33 17.52 -10.12
N ILE A 66 -1.37 16.64 -10.36
CA ILE A 66 -0.27 16.37 -9.42
C ILE A 66 0.97 17.25 -9.61
N LYS A 67 1.11 17.98 -10.74
CA LYS A 67 2.24 18.91 -10.97
C LYS A 67 2.54 19.83 -9.78
N PRO A 68 1.56 20.54 -9.17
CA PRO A 68 1.85 21.42 -8.03
C PRO A 68 2.37 20.65 -6.80
N PHE A 69 1.96 19.39 -6.63
CA PHE A 69 2.44 18.54 -5.54
C PHE A 69 3.86 18.06 -5.80
N LYS A 70 4.16 17.61 -7.03
CA LYS A 70 5.51 17.19 -7.44
C LYS A 70 6.56 18.30 -7.20
N SER A 71 6.22 19.55 -7.49
CA SER A 71 7.15 20.68 -7.33
C SER A 71 7.52 21.00 -5.87
N ASN A 72 6.69 20.58 -4.90
CA ASN A 72 6.92 20.84 -3.48
C ASN A 72 7.64 19.68 -2.76
N LEU A 73 7.77 18.52 -3.41
CA LEU A 73 8.35 17.32 -2.82
C LEU A 73 9.83 17.20 -3.14
N LYS A 74 10.63 16.89 -2.12
CA LYS A 74 12.05 16.56 -2.27
C LYS A 74 12.19 15.07 -2.55
N PRO A 75 12.90 14.64 -3.61
CA PRO A 75 13.21 13.23 -3.84
C PRO A 75 13.98 12.61 -2.65
N PRO A 76 13.80 11.31 -2.35
CA PRO A 76 12.91 10.35 -3.00
C PRO A 76 11.45 10.45 -2.52
N TYR A 77 10.49 10.49 -3.46
CA TYR A 77 9.06 10.57 -3.13
C TYR A 77 8.21 9.61 -3.97
N VAL A 78 7.06 9.23 -3.40
CA VAL A 78 5.99 8.45 -4.02
C VAL A 78 4.65 9.14 -3.72
N ILE A 79 3.82 9.29 -4.74
CA ILE A 79 2.48 9.86 -4.67
C ILE A 79 1.50 8.79 -5.17
N LEU A 80 0.67 8.28 -4.26
CA LEU A 80 -0.46 7.44 -4.60
C LEU A 80 -1.67 8.34 -4.87
N VAL A 81 -2.30 8.19 -6.02
CA VAL A 81 -3.44 9.02 -6.45
C VAL A 81 -4.69 8.18 -6.59
N LEU A 82 -5.79 8.61 -5.97
CA LEU A 82 -7.10 8.02 -6.14
C LEU A 82 -8.08 9.04 -6.73
N VAL A 83 -8.76 8.67 -7.80
CA VAL A 83 -9.93 9.37 -8.32
C VAL A 83 -11.11 8.41 -8.18
N PRO A 84 -11.95 8.59 -7.15
CA PRO A 84 -13.12 7.73 -6.95
C PRO A 84 -14.02 7.75 -8.17
N LYS A 85 -14.77 6.67 -8.36
CA LYS A 85 -15.78 6.59 -9.41
C LYS A 85 -16.83 7.68 -9.19
N GLU A 86 -16.96 8.58 -10.16
CA GLU A 86 -18.07 9.54 -10.22
C GLU A 86 -19.38 8.82 -10.57
N ALA A 87 -20.51 9.43 -10.19
CA ALA A 87 -21.83 8.94 -10.54
C ALA A 87 -21.99 8.93 -12.08
N GLY A 88 -21.92 7.73 -12.68
CA GLY A 88 -22.02 7.53 -14.13
C GLY A 88 -20.76 6.97 -14.81
N ALA A 89 -19.60 6.95 -14.14
CA ALA A 89 -18.38 6.33 -14.66
C ALA A 89 -18.38 4.81 -14.40
N THR A 90 -17.72 4.00 -15.25
CA THR A 90 -17.66 2.55 -15.04
C THR A 90 -16.67 2.15 -13.94
N THR A 91 -15.54 2.84 -13.80
CA THR A 91 -14.46 2.54 -12.82
C THR A 91 -13.84 3.81 -12.23
N GLY A 92 -13.42 3.76 -10.96
CA GLY A 92 -12.51 4.76 -10.40
C GLY A 92 -11.11 4.61 -11.01
N LYS A 93 -10.28 5.65 -10.95
CA LYS A 93 -8.89 5.62 -11.43
C LYS A 93 -7.93 5.64 -10.25
N VAL A 94 -6.85 4.87 -10.35
CA VAL A 94 -5.75 4.90 -9.39
C VAL A 94 -4.45 4.87 -10.16
N ASP A 95 -3.48 5.66 -9.71
CA ASP A 95 -2.15 5.67 -10.29
C ASP A 95 -1.09 6.02 -9.23
N ILE A 96 0.16 5.67 -9.50
CA ILE A 96 1.30 5.89 -8.63
C ILE A 96 2.35 6.68 -9.39
N TYR A 97 2.85 7.75 -8.78
CA TYR A 97 3.89 8.59 -9.33
C TYR A 97 5.09 8.62 -8.39
N THR A 98 6.28 8.46 -8.95
CA THR A 98 7.51 8.37 -8.18
C THR A 98 8.55 9.36 -8.72
N SER A 99 9.48 9.77 -7.88
CA SER A 99 10.75 10.30 -8.36
C SER A 99 11.58 9.18 -9.00
N ASN A 100 12.57 9.53 -9.83
CA ASN A 100 13.45 8.56 -10.48
C ASN A 100 14.14 7.63 -9.46
N ASP A 101 14.58 8.18 -8.33
CA ASP A 101 15.25 7.43 -7.26
C ASP A 101 14.31 6.47 -6.52
N ALA A 102 13.02 6.78 -6.47
CA ALA A 102 12.01 5.96 -5.79
C ALA A 102 11.45 4.86 -6.72
N ASN A 103 11.53 5.05 -8.03
CA ASN A 103 11.02 4.11 -9.02
C ASN A 103 11.72 2.75 -8.99
N SER A 104 12.97 2.69 -8.52
CA SER A 104 13.74 1.44 -8.38
C SER A 104 13.51 0.75 -7.03
N LEU A 105 12.81 1.37 -6.08
CA LEU A 105 12.60 0.84 -4.74
C LEU A 105 11.45 -0.17 -4.68
N PHE A 106 10.52 -0.12 -5.63
CA PHE A 106 9.39 -1.04 -5.70
C PHE A 106 8.86 -1.16 -7.14
N ASP A 107 8.15 -2.25 -7.41
CA ASP A 107 7.47 -2.46 -8.70
C ASP A 107 6.04 -1.88 -8.66
N LYS A 108 5.85 -0.76 -9.36
CA LYS A 108 4.55 -0.09 -9.51
C LYS A 108 3.49 -1.00 -10.13
N GLU A 109 3.85 -1.77 -11.16
CA GLU A 109 2.92 -2.63 -11.89
C GLU A 109 2.46 -3.81 -11.04
N ALA A 110 3.35 -4.30 -10.16
CA ALA A 110 2.97 -5.30 -9.17
C ALA A 110 1.89 -4.77 -8.21
N VAL A 111 2.07 -3.56 -7.65
CA VAL A 111 1.13 -2.93 -6.72
C VAL A 111 -0.23 -2.67 -7.38
N LEU A 112 -0.22 -2.19 -8.63
CA LEU A 112 -1.41 -1.91 -9.44
C LEU A 112 -1.93 -3.13 -10.20
N SER A 113 -1.42 -4.32 -9.92
CA SER A 113 -1.85 -5.53 -10.62
C SER A 113 -3.33 -5.85 -10.32
N PRO A 114 -4.13 -6.29 -11.32
CA PRO A 114 -5.50 -6.74 -11.08
C PRO A 114 -5.55 -8.10 -10.37
N TYR A 115 -4.42 -8.81 -10.27
CA TYR A 115 -4.36 -10.13 -9.66
C TYR A 115 -4.18 -10.02 -8.14
N PRO A 116 -4.99 -10.71 -7.31
CA PRO A 116 -4.89 -10.68 -5.85
C PRO A 116 -3.54 -11.14 -5.30
N GLU A 117 -2.78 -11.92 -6.06
CA GLU A 117 -1.47 -12.45 -5.66
C GLU A 117 -0.40 -11.36 -5.61
N SER A 118 -0.41 -10.45 -6.58
CA SER A 118 0.60 -9.39 -6.75
C SER A 118 0.08 -8.01 -6.37
N GLY A 119 -1.18 -7.72 -6.70
CA GLY A 119 -1.77 -6.39 -6.56
C GLY A 119 -2.46 -6.18 -5.24
N SER A 120 -2.31 -4.98 -4.68
CA SER A 120 -2.83 -4.59 -3.37
C SER A 120 -4.02 -3.65 -3.46
N ILE A 121 -4.16 -2.93 -4.58
CA ILE A 121 -5.19 -1.90 -4.76
C ILE A 121 -6.35 -2.39 -5.63
N LEU A 122 -6.08 -2.70 -6.90
CA LEU A 122 -7.12 -3.03 -7.87
C LEU A 122 -7.99 -4.22 -7.46
N PRO A 123 -7.46 -5.32 -6.88
CA PRO A 123 -8.30 -6.45 -6.47
C PRO A 123 -9.36 -6.08 -5.42
N ILE A 124 -9.07 -5.08 -4.59
CA ILE A 124 -10.02 -4.57 -3.61
C ILE A 124 -10.98 -3.59 -4.27
N LEU A 125 -10.49 -2.66 -5.10
CA LEU A 125 -11.32 -1.65 -5.79
C LEU A 125 -12.35 -2.23 -6.76
N VAL A 126 -12.14 -3.43 -7.29
CA VAL A 126 -13.12 -4.11 -8.16
C VAL A 126 -14.17 -4.91 -7.37
N SER A 127 -13.98 -5.08 -6.06
CA SER A 127 -14.94 -5.78 -5.20
C SER A 127 -16.12 -4.85 -4.88
N ASN A 128 -17.31 -5.02 -5.46
CA ASN A 128 -18.50 -4.15 -5.32
C ASN A 128 -19.04 -3.97 -3.87
N LYS A 129 -18.25 -3.39 -2.95
CA LYS A 129 -18.53 -3.30 -1.51
C LYS A 129 -18.83 -1.87 -1.00
N GLY A 130 -19.22 -0.95 -1.88
CA GLY A 130 -19.63 0.41 -1.47
C GLY A 130 -18.45 1.28 -1.01
N LYS A 131 -18.68 2.27 -0.13
CA LYS A 131 -17.67 3.29 0.23
C LYS A 131 -16.44 2.74 0.98
N ASP A 132 -16.62 1.68 1.77
CA ASP A 132 -15.53 1.06 2.54
C ASP A 132 -14.44 0.44 1.65
N ILE A 133 -14.74 0.25 0.36
CA ILE A 133 -13.78 -0.20 -0.63
C ILE A 133 -12.57 0.72 -0.76
N TYR A 134 -12.78 2.04 -0.69
CA TYR A 134 -11.70 3.02 -0.87
C TYR A 134 -10.80 3.04 0.35
N ASN A 135 -11.38 2.98 1.56
CA ASN A 135 -10.64 2.80 2.81
C ASN A 135 -9.77 1.55 2.75
N ALA A 136 -10.36 0.40 2.42
CA ALA A 136 -9.64 -0.86 2.35
C ALA A 136 -8.55 -0.85 1.27
N ALA A 137 -8.87 -0.40 0.06
CA ALA A 137 -7.93 -0.39 -1.05
C ALA A 137 -6.75 0.56 -0.82
N MET A 138 -7.02 1.77 -0.34
CA MET A 138 -5.95 2.75 -0.09
C MET A 138 -5.09 2.33 1.09
N LEU A 139 -5.68 1.80 2.16
CA LEU A 139 -4.91 1.30 3.29
C LEU A 139 -3.98 0.14 2.89
N ASN A 140 -4.50 -0.85 2.15
CA ASN A 140 -3.70 -1.98 1.69
C ASN A 140 -2.65 -1.58 0.65
N GLY A 141 -3.01 -0.72 -0.31
CA GLY A 141 -2.08 -0.22 -1.32
C GLY A 141 -0.94 0.58 -0.73
N TYR A 142 -1.26 1.49 0.18
CA TYR A 142 -0.27 2.31 0.86
C TYR A 142 0.67 1.45 1.72
N ALA A 143 0.13 0.48 2.46
CA ALA A 143 0.94 -0.44 3.25
C ALA A 143 1.86 -1.30 2.38
N ASP A 144 1.38 -1.84 1.26
CA ASP A 144 2.19 -2.64 0.32
C ASP A 144 3.32 -1.82 -0.32
N ILE A 145 3.06 -0.56 -0.70
CA ILE A 145 4.11 0.35 -1.19
C ILE A 145 5.13 0.63 -0.08
N ALA A 146 4.67 0.96 1.13
CA ALA A 146 5.53 1.27 2.25
C ALA A 146 6.43 0.08 2.64
N ASP A 147 5.86 -1.13 2.71
CA ASP A 147 6.58 -2.36 2.98
C ASP A 147 7.63 -2.64 1.91
N ARG A 148 7.29 -2.56 0.63
CA ARG A 148 8.27 -2.81 -0.46
C ARG A 148 9.43 -1.82 -0.43
N ILE A 149 9.15 -0.55 -0.16
CA ILE A 149 10.19 0.47 -0.02
C ILE A 149 11.07 0.16 1.20
N ALA A 150 10.46 -0.17 2.34
CA ALA A 150 11.19 -0.50 3.56
C ALA A 150 12.07 -1.77 3.38
N ASP A 151 11.51 -2.81 2.76
CA ASP A 151 12.21 -4.05 2.41
C ASP A 151 13.40 -3.78 1.48
N SER A 152 13.25 -2.88 0.49
CA SER A 152 14.35 -2.47 -0.40
C SER A 152 15.52 -1.81 0.35
N LYS A 153 15.26 -1.29 1.56
CA LYS A 153 16.23 -0.67 2.47
C LYS A 153 16.61 -1.59 3.65
N GLY A 154 16.08 -2.81 3.70
CA GLY A 154 16.32 -3.77 4.78
C GLY A 154 15.69 -3.38 6.13
N VAL A 155 14.61 -2.59 6.10
CA VAL A 155 13.87 -2.13 7.29
C VAL A 155 12.48 -2.76 7.31
N VAL A 156 11.97 -3.08 8.50
CA VAL A 156 10.59 -3.54 8.71
C VAL A 156 9.83 -2.46 9.48
N LEU A 157 8.75 -1.96 8.90
CA LEU A 157 7.89 -0.94 9.52
C LEU A 157 7.00 -1.59 10.59
N LYS A 158 6.92 -0.99 11.77
CA LYS A 158 6.07 -1.46 12.87
C LYS A 158 4.62 -1.03 12.72
N SER A 159 4.41 0.14 12.13
CA SER A 159 3.08 0.68 11.87
C SER A 159 2.41 0.02 10.68
N SER A 160 3.15 -0.72 9.85
CA SER A 160 2.57 -1.41 8.70
C SER A 160 1.64 -2.53 9.13
N ILE A 161 0.52 -2.64 8.42
CA ILE A 161 -0.44 -3.74 8.59
C ILE A 161 0.11 -5.02 7.93
N GLY A 162 1.09 -4.87 7.03
CA GLY A 162 1.95 -5.94 6.55
C GLY A 162 1.39 -6.72 5.35
N ASN A 163 2.29 -7.17 4.49
CA ASN A 163 2.08 -8.28 3.56
C ASN A 163 2.08 -9.68 4.24
N SER A 164 2.35 -9.73 5.55
CA SER A 164 2.49 -10.96 6.34
C SER A 164 1.24 -11.85 6.27
N ASN A 165 0.05 -11.24 6.16
CA ASN A 165 -1.20 -11.96 6.01
C ASN A 165 -1.29 -12.70 4.66
N ARG A 166 -0.80 -12.09 3.56
CA ARG A 166 -0.73 -12.76 2.23
C ARG A 166 0.32 -13.86 2.21
N ASN A 167 1.49 -13.61 2.78
CA ASN A 167 2.56 -14.61 2.81
C ASN A 167 2.14 -15.86 3.59
N THR A 168 1.45 -15.66 4.72
CA THR A 168 0.85 -16.73 5.52
C THR A 168 -0.15 -17.54 4.68
N ILE A 169 -1.09 -16.88 4.00
CA ILE A 169 -2.08 -17.53 3.13
C ILE A 169 -1.39 -18.32 2.00
N ASN A 170 -0.35 -17.76 1.38
CA ASN A 170 0.40 -18.41 0.30
C ASN A 170 1.16 -19.65 0.79
N ILE A 171 1.76 -19.60 1.98
CA ILE A 171 2.39 -20.76 2.61
C ILE A 171 1.35 -21.88 2.81
N PHE A 172 0.19 -21.57 3.37
CA PHE A 172 -0.88 -22.56 3.52
C PHE A 172 -1.33 -23.13 2.17
N ARG A 173 -1.44 -22.30 1.14
CA ARG A 173 -1.81 -22.74 -0.21
C ARG A 173 -0.78 -23.71 -0.80
N TYR A 174 0.51 -23.41 -0.68
CA TYR A 174 1.58 -24.30 -1.14
C TYR A 174 1.63 -25.60 -0.35
N LEU A 175 1.39 -25.57 0.97
CA LEU A 175 1.30 -26.79 1.79
C LEU A 175 0.16 -27.70 1.33
N ILE A 176 -1.03 -27.13 1.08
CA ILE A 176 -2.19 -27.89 0.60
C ILE A 176 -1.91 -28.49 -0.78
N TYR A 177 -1.48 -27.68 -1.75
CA TYR A 177 -1.22 -28.16 -3.11
C TYR A 177 -0.05 -29.16 -3.16
N GLY A 178 0.99 -28.94 -2.36
CA GLY A 178 2.10 -29.89 -2.20
C GLY A 178 1.63 -31.24 -1.68
N SER A 179 0.73 -31.26 -0.68
CA SER A 179 0.17 -32.51 -0.15
C SER A 179 -0.65 -33.30 -1.16
N ILE A 180 -1.45 -32.62 -2.00
CA ILE A 180 -2.27 -33.25 -3.05
C ILE A 180 -1.36 -33.90 -4.11
N ILE A 181 -0.34 -33.17 -4.57
CA ILE A 181 0.64 -33.70 -5.54
C ILE A 181 1.34 -34.92 -4.97
N LEU A 182 1.74 -34.89 -3.69
CA LEU A 182 2.39 -36.02 -3.03
C LEU A 182 1.49 -37.26 -3.02
N VAL A 183 0.20 -37.12 -2.71
CA VAL A 183 -0.76 -38.23 -2.75
C VAL A 183 -0.88 -38.81 -4.16
N ILE A 184 -0.99 -37.96 -5.18
CA ILE A 184 -1.07 -38.38 -6.58
C ILE A 184 0.19 -39.15 -7.00
N VAL A 185 1.37 -38.63 -6.65
CA VAL A 185 2.66 -39.28 -6.96
C VAL A 185 2.77 -40.64 -6.27
N VAL A 186 2.45 -40.72 -4.98
CA VAL A 186 2.48 -41.99 -4.22
C VAL A 186 1.50 -43.00 -4.82
N PHE A 187 0.30 -42.55 -5.22
CA PHE A 187 -0.69 -43.40 -5.85
C PHE A 187 -0.22 -43.91 -7.23
N ALA A 188 0.36 -43.04 -8.05
CA ALA A 188 0.93 -43.39 -9.34
C ALA A 188 2.08 -44.40 -9.22
N ILE A 189 3.02 -44.19 -8.29
CA ILE A 189 4.12 -45.11 -8.02
C ILE A 189 3.60 -46.47 -7.56
N ARG A 190 2.59 -46.48 -6.66
CA ARG A 190 1.95 -47.72 -6.21
C ARG A 190 1.26 -48.48 -7.34
N LYS A 191 0.66 -47.76 -8.30
CA LYS A 191 0.01 -48.37 -9.47
C LYS A 191 1.01 -48.95 -10.47
N ILE A 192 2.19 -48.33 -10.65
CA ILE A 192 3.22 -48.80 -11.58
C ILE A 192 4.02 -49.99 -10.99
N LYS A 193 4.21 -50.03 -9.67
CA LYS A 193 4.86 -51.15 -8.98
C LYS A 193 3.99 -52.41 -8.82
N ARG A 194 2.72 -52.33 -9.20
CA ARG A 194 1.74 -53.43 -9.08
C ARG A 194 1.43 -53.97 -10.46
#